data_AF-A0A9P6XSQ6-F1
#
_entry.id   AF-A0A9P6XSQ6-F1
#
_cell.length_a   1.000
_cell.length_b   1.000
_cell.length_c   1.000
_cell.angle_alpha   90.00
_cell.angle_beta   90.00
_cell.angle_gamma   90.00
#
_symmetry.space_group_name_H-M   'P 1'
#
loop_
_entity.id
_entity.type
_entity.pdbx_description
1 polymer ?
#
loop_
_entity_poly.entity_id
_entity_poly.type
_entity_poly.pdbx_seq_one_letter_code
_entity_poly.pdbx_strand_id
1 'polypeptide(L)'
;MSDTELCNPSLTIREDLSSDSAHKMMSFSYHPNILPETHSQQPRTTWKLTKLQDSKTRNQYIQSFQNAANNISMSIENNKRQPHDQQSARDFIEKLNDDICQAVYISLDNICGCIGQQTDPLKDFWAAEMRQAYETKEYYYRKWRKAYDLNKLHFWLQHHQARATLRRLIHQRRRENWLVSANIAPYDQYFLHLKVLSMLQT
;
A
#
# COMPACT_ATOMS: atom_id res chain seq x y z
N MET A 1 18.71 9.52 18.77
CA MET A 1 17.87 8.65 19.62
C MET A 1 16.54 9.36 19.78
N SER A 2 15.42 8.72 19.44
CA SER A 2 14.09 9.36 19.55
C SER A 2 13.46 8.99 20.88
N ASP A 3 13.37 9.97 21.79
CA ASP A 3 12.66 9.87 23.07
C ASP A 3 11.16 10.10 22.84
N THR A 4 10.50 9.13 22.18
CA THR A 4 9.05 9.24 21.98
C THR A 4 8.36 8.77 23.26
N GLU A 5 7.88 9.71 24.08
CA GLU A 5 7.10 9.41 25.28
C GLU A 5 5.82 8.64 24.90
N LEU A 6 5.71 7.40 25.35
CA LEU A 6 4.56 6.53 25.09
C LEU A 6 3.43 6.90 26.05
N CYS A 7 2.28 7.28 25.51
CA CYS A 7 1.11 7.61 26.33
C CYS A 7 0.29 6.33 26.60
N ASN A 8 -0.11 6.11 27.86
CA ASN A 8 -0.89 4.93 28.30
C ASN A 8 -0.33 3.56 27.81
N PRO A 9 0.96 3.25 28.05
CA PRO A 9 1.48 1.94 27.72
C PRO A 9 0.83 0.87 28.61
N SER A 10 0.32 -0.18 27.99
CA SER A 10 -0.27 -1.34 28.67
C SER A 10 0.29 -2.62 28.07
N LEU A 11 0.66 -3.57 28.93
CA LEU A 11 1.07 -4.91 28.55
C LEU A 11 0.11 -5.89 29.20
N THR A 12 -0.63 -6.65 28.38
CA THR A 12 -1.51 -7.73 28.85
C THR A 12 -0.88 -9.07 28.52
N ILE A 13 -0.62 -9.88 29.54
CA ILE A 13 -0.18 -11.27 29.36
C ILE A 13 -1.44 -12.13 29.35
N ARG A 14 -1.71 -12.80 28.23
CA ARG A 14 -2.90 -13.64 28.05
C ARG A 14 -2.59 -15.07 28.48
N GLU A 15 -3.07 -15.44 29.65
CA GLU A 15 -2.87 -16.79 30.22
C GLU A 15 -3.90 -17.80 29.70
N ASP A 16 -5.07 -17.32 29.27
CA ASP A 16 -6.21 -18.08 28.77
C ASP A 16 -6.03 -18.62 27.34
N LEU A 17 -5.02 -18.12 26.62
CA LEU A 17 -4.70 -18.48 25.23
C LEU A 17 -3.40 -19.29 25.11
N SER A 18 -2.84 -19.75 26.23
CA SER A 18 -1.63 -20.55 26.23
C SER A 18 -1.87 -21.87 25.48
N SER A 19 -1.03 -22.13 24.47
CA SER A 19 -1.17 -23.27 23.58
C SER A 19 -0.26 -24.41 24.06
N ASP A 20 -0.61 -25.11 25.16
CA ASP A 20 0.12 -26.29 25.70
C ASP A 20 1.66 -26.21 25.63
N SER A 21 2.20 -25.01 25.79
CA SER A 21 3.60 -24.66 25.56
C SER A 21 4.01 -23.64 26.62
N ALA A 22 5.28 -23.66 27.01
CA ALA A 22 5.82 -22.78 28.04
C ALA A 22 5.84 -21.28 27.65
N HIS A 23 5.42 -20.95 26.43
CA HIS A 23 5.37 -19.58 25.92
C HIS A 23 4.01 -18.93 26.20
N LYS A 24 4.01 -17.80 26.93
CA LYS A 24 2.82 -16.98 27.18
C LYS A 24 2.67 -15.91 26.11
N MET A 25 1.46 -15.76 25.56
CA MET A 25 1.16 -14.70 24.60
C MET A 25 1.07 -13.36 25.33
N MET A 26 1.80 -12.35 24.83
CA MET A 26 1.79 -11.00 25.37
C MET A 26 1.27 -10.02 24.32
N SER A 27 0.39 -9.11 24.73
CA SER A 27 -0.14 -8.03 23.89
C SER A 27 0.28 -6.70 24.50
N PHE A 28 1.08 -5.93 23.76
CA PHE A 28 1.47 -4.58 24.12
C PHE A 28 0.62 -3.56 23.36
N SER A 29 0.07 -2.56 24.06
CA SER A 29 -0.69 -1.46 23.48
C SER A 29 -0.25 -0.14 24.07
N TYR A 30 -0.32 0.92 23.27
CA TYR A 30 -0.06 2.28 23.70
C TYR A 30 -0.86 3.25 22.83
N HIS A 31 -1.09 4.45 23.34
CA HIS A 31 -1.66 5.55 22.58
C HIS A 31 -0.51 6.42 22.07
N PRO A 32 -0.25 6.47 20.75
CA PRO A 32 0.72 7.42 20.23
C PRO A 32 0.20 8.84 20.53
N ASN A 33 1.02 9.65 21.20
CA ASN A 33 0.73 11.08 21.41
C ASN A 33 1.01 11.87 20.13
N ILE A 34 0.47 11.38 19.02
CA ILE A 34 0.51 12.03 17.72
C ILE A 34 -0.85 12.66 17.60
N LEU A 35 -0.95 13.96 17.89
CA LEU A 35 -2.05 14.76 17.36
C LEU A 35 -2.14 14.38 15.88
N PRO A 36 -3.30 13.98 15.33
CA PRO A 36 -3.40 13.73 13.91
C PRO A 36 -3.23 15.10 13.23
N GLU A 37 -1.98 15.51 13.00
CA GLU A 37 -1.68 16.37 11.88
C GLU A 37 -2.32 15.66 10.72
N THR A 38 -3.41 16.26 10.23
CA THR A 38 -4.11 15.84 9.05
C THR A 38 -3.18 16.20 7.89
N HIS A 39 -2.00 15.59 7.84
CA HIS A 39 -1.29 15.40 6.60
C HIS A 39 -2.25 14.55 5.80
N SER A 40 -3.01 15.21 4.93
CA SER A 40 -3.60 14.55 3.77
C SER A 40 -2.54 13.58 3.30
N GLN A 41 -2.81 12.27 3.35
CA GLN A 41 -1.89 11.26 2.86
C GLN A 41 -1.78 11.48 1.36
N GLN A 42 -1.02 12.50 0.97
CA GLN A 42 -0.71 12.78 -0.39
C GLN A 42 0.01 11.53 -0.85
N PRO A 43 -0.50 10.86 -1.90
CA PRO A 43 0.06 9.61 -2.32
C PRO A 43 1.53 9.84 -2.60
N ARG A 44 2.39 9.15 -1.84
CA ARG A 44 3.85 9.26 -2.01
C ARG A 44 4.15 8.86 -3.45
N THR A 45 4.53 9.83 -4.27
CA THR A 45 4.97 9.59 -5.64
C THR A 45 6.17 8.65 -5.58
N THR A 46 6.06 7.51 -6.25
CA THR A 46 7.15 6.55 -6.37
C THR A 46 7.60 6.51 -7.82
N TRP A 47 8.89 6.66 -8.07
CA TRP A 47 9.46 6.58 -9.42
C TRP A 47 9.98 5.17 -9.70
N LYS A 48 9.91 4.73 -10.96
CA LYS A 48 10.52 3.45 -11.40
C LYS A 48 12.03 3.59 -11.53
N LEU A 49 12.74 3.67 -10.40
CA LEU A 49 14.20 3.84 -10.38
C LEU A 49 14.96 2.68 -11.06
N THR A 50 14.32 1.52 -11.25
CA THR A 50 14.88 0.40 -12.03
C THR A 50 15.23 0.81 -13.47
N LYS A 51 14.53 1.79 -14.04
CA LYS A 51 14.87 2.32 -15.38
C LYS A 51 16.24 3.00 -15.43
N LEU A 52 16.75 3.51 -14.30
CA LEU A 52 18.09 4.12 -14.24
C LEU A 52 19.22 3.08 -14.28
N GLN A 53 18.92 1.78 -14.23
CA GLN A 53 19.91 0.74 -14.50
C GLN A 53 20.33 0.74 -15.98
N ASP A 54 19.45 1.18 -16.88
CA ASP A 54 19.81 1.37 -18.28
C ASP A 54 20.72 2.59 -18.45
N SER A 55 21.83 2.39 -19.16
CA SER A 55 22.86 3.42 -19.34
C SER A 55 22.35 4.61 -20.15
N LYS A 56 21.47 4.37 -21.12
CA LYS A 56 20.86 5.42 -21.95
C LYS A 56 19.89 6.26 -21.13
N THR A 57 18.97 5.63 -20.39
CA THR A 57 18.04 6.34 -19.50
C THR A 57 18.76 7.13 -18.41
N ARG A 58 19.82 6.57 -17.82
CA ARG A 58 20.63 7.27 -16.82
C ARG A 58 21.31 8.53 -17.39
N ASN A 59 21.86 8.45 -18.60
CA ASN A 59 22.49 9.60 -19.24
C ASN A 59 21.47 10.70 -19.55
N GLN A 60 20.25 10.33 -19.97
CA GLN A 60 19.16 11.29 -20.18
C GLN A 60 18.74 11.97 -18.87
N TYR A 61 18.66 11.22 -17.77
CA TYR A 61 18.41 11.79 -16.44
C TYR A 61 19.49 12.78 -16.04
N ILE A 62 20.77 12.41 -16.19
CA ILE A 62 21.90 13.28 -15.86
C ILE A 62 21.82 14.59 -16.66
N GLN A 63 21.55 14.51 -17.97
CA GLN A 63 21.41 15.69 -18.82
C GLN A 63 20.22 16.57 -18.41
N SER A 64 19.07 15.97 -18.12
CA SER A 64 17.88 16.69 -17.65
C SER A 64 18.17 17.43 -16.34
N PHE A 65 18.79 16.73 -15.38
CA PHE A 65 19.13 17.31 -14.09
C PHE A 65 20.19 18.40 -14.21
N GLN A 66 21.22 18.20 -15.03
CA GLN A 66 22.25 19.21 -15.29
C GLN A 66 21.64 20.49 -15.89
N ASN A 67 20.69 20.37 -16.82
CA ASN A 67 19.99 21.52 -17.38
C ASN A 67 19.19 22.27 -16.30
N ALA A 68 18.47 21.56 -15.43
CA ALA A 68 17.74 22.17 -14.32
C ALA A 68 18.68 22.83 -13.30
N ALA A 69 19.79 22.17 -12.95
CA ALA A 69 20.80 22.70 -12.04
C ALA A 69 21.49 23.95 -12.60
N ASN A 70 21.78 23.99 -13.90
CA ASN A 70 22.33 25.16 -14.57
C ASN A 70 21.37 26.37 -14.48
N ASN A 71 20.06 26.14 -14.62
CA ASN A 71 19.06 27.19 -14.45
C ASN A 71 19.05 27.76 -13.01
N ILE A 72 19.20 26.89 -12.01
CA ILE A 72 19.32 27.30 -10.61
C ILE A 72 20.60 28.14 -10.40
N SER A 73 21.74 27.67 -10.94
CA SER A 73 23.02 28.40 -10.87
C SER A 73 22.92 29.79 -11.51
N MET A 74 22.33 29.90 -12.70
CA MET A 74 22.08 31.19 -13.35
C MET A 74 21.15 32.09 -12.53
N SER A 75 20.12 31.52 -11.89
CA SER A 75 19.22 32.28 -11.00
C SER A 75 19.98 32.85 -9.80
N ILE A 76 20.90 32.09 -9.20
CA ILE A 76 21.73 32.55 -8.08
C ILE A 76 22.70 33.66 -8.54
N GLU A 77 23.36 33.47 -9.68
CA GLU A 77 24.30 34.46 -10.23
C GLU A 77 23.61 35.78 -10.61
N ASN A 78 22.38 35.71 -11.08
CA ASN A 78 21.57 36.88 -11.40
C ASN A 78 21.00 37.57 -10.14
N ASN A 79 20.78 36.81 -9.06
CA ASN A 79 20.24 37.31 -7.79
C ASN A 79 21.34 37.55 -6.74
N LYS A 80 22.49 38.11 -7.13
CA LYS A 80 23.65 38.48 -6.26
C LYS A 80 23.36 39.45 -5.09
N ARG A 81 22.10 39.67 -4.71
CA ARG A 81 21.76 40.36 -3.47
C ARG A 81 22.02 39.39 -2.31
N GLN A 82 23.15 39.57 -1.63
CA GLN A 82 23.40 38.88 -0.37
C GLN A 82 22.24 39.13 0.60
N PRO A 83 21.73 38.09 1.28
CA PRO A 83 20.73 38.27 2.30
C PRO A 83 21.32 39.16 3.41
N HIS A 84 20.74 40.33 3.58
CA HIS A 84 21.21 41.34 4.55
C HIS A 84 20.72 41.03 5.97
N ASP A 85 19.80 40.07 6.12
CA ASP A 85 19.20 39.67 7.38
C ASP A 85 19.16 38.13 7.53
N GLN A 86 19.19 37.66 8.77
CA GLN A 86 19.17 36.25 9.13
C GLN A 86 17.91 35.54 8.62
N GLN A 87 16.75 36.20 8.65
CA GLN A 87 15.51 35.63 8.12
C GLN A 87 15.59 35.45 6.60
N SER A 88 16.07 36.47 5.88
CA SER A 88 16.24 36.39 4.42
C SER A 88 17.25 35.30 4.01
N ALA A 89 18.26 35.03 4.83
CA ALA A 89 19.19 33.92 4.58
C ALA A 89 18.52 32.55 4.73
N ARG A 90 17.63 32.39 5.72
CA ARG A 90 16.84 31.16 5.92
C ARG A 90 15.89 30.92 4.75
N ASP A 91 15.11 31.93 4.38
CA ASP A 91 14.15 31.84 3.27
C ASP A 91 14.86 31.48 1.94
N PHE A 92 16.07 32.02 1.73
CA PHE A 92 16.90 31.68 0.57
C PHE A 92 17.36 30.22 0.58
N ILE A 93 17.79 29.70 1.73
CA ILE A 93 18.22 28.29 1.87
C ILE A 93 17.05 27.35 1.64
N GLU A 94 15.87 27.65 2.21
CA GLU A 94 14.67 26.85 2.02
C GLU A 94 14.24 26.83 0.55
N LYS A 95 14.19 28.00 -0.09
CA LYS A 95 13.89 28.10 -1.52
C LYS A 95 14.89 27.32 -2.38
N LEU A 96 16.18 27.40 -2.06
CA LEU A 96 17.21 26.64 -2.79
C LEU A 96 17.01 25.14 -2.62
N ASN A 97 16.68 24.69 -1.42
CA ASN A 97 16.38 23.28 -1.15
C ASN A 97 15.16 22.82 -1.96
N ASP A 98 14.10 23.62 -1.99
CA ASP A 98 12.91 23.36 -2.78
C ASP A 98 13.22 23.29 -4.28
N ASP A 99 13.99 24.26 -4.80
CA ASP A 99 14.40 24.30 -6.21
C ASP A 99 15.22 23.07 -6.61
N ILE A 100 16.14 22.62 -5.76
CA ILE A 100 16.92 21.39 -5.98
C ILE A 100 16.01 20.16 -5.95
N CYS A 101 15.12 20.06 -4.96
CA CYS A 101 14.18 18.95 -4.86
C CYS A 101 13.27 18.88 -6.09
N GLN A 102 12.75 20.04 -6.54
CA GLN A 102 11.95 20.16 -7.75
C GLN A 102 12.73 19.74 -9.01
N ALA A 103 14.00 20.15 -9.14
CA ALA A 103 14.86 19.74 -10.25
C ALA A 103 15.04 18.22 -10.30
N VAL A 104 15.22 17.57 -9.14
CA VAL A 104 15.27 16.11 -9.02
C VAL A 104 13.95 15.50 -9.45
N TYR A 105 12.82 16.00 -8.93
CA TYR A 105 11.49 15.45 -9.22
C TYR A 105 11.10 15.58 -10.69
N ILE A 106 11.27 16.75 -11.30
CA ILE A 106 10.98 16.98 -12.72
C ILE A 106 11.84 16.07 -13.60
N SER A 107 13.13 15.94 -13.28
CA SER A 107 14.04 15.08 -14.04
C SER A 107 13.68 13.60 -13.92
N LEU A 108 13.26 13.16 -12.73
CA LEU A 108 12.78 11.79 -12.53
C LEU A 108 11.43 11.56 -13.22
N ASP A 109 10.52 12.53 -13.20
CA ASP A 109 9.20 12.39 -13.80
C ASP A 109 9.29 12.29 -15.33
N ASN A 110 10.09 13.15 -15.96
CA ASN A 110 10.32 13.14 -17.40
C ASN A 110 10.95 11.83 -17.91
N ILE A 111 11.82 11.19 -17.12
CA ILE A 111 12.65 10.07 -17.58
C ILE A 111 12.18 8.71 -17.04
N CYS A 112 11.94 8.63 -15.74
CA CYS A 112 11.50 7.38 -15.11
C CYS A 112 9.99 7.20 -15.21
N GLY A 113 9.24 8.30 -15.26
CA GLY A 113 7.78 8.33 -15.12
C GLY A 113 7.34 7.97 -13.72
N CYS A 114 6.25 8.58 -13.27
CA CYS A 114 5.59 8.19 -12.03
C CYS A 114 5.04 6.76 -12.11
N ILE A 115 5.25 5.97 -11.06
CA ILE A 115 4.38 4.85 -10.74
C ILE A 115 3.08 5.51 -10.27
N GLY A 116 2.19 5.82 -11.20
CA GLY A 116 0.78 6.04 -10.86
C GLY A 116 0.36 4.87 -9.98
N GLN A 117 -0.39 5.15 -8.90
CA GLN A 117 -0.91 4.10 -8.02
C GLN A 117 -1.46 3.00 -8.92
N GLN A 118 -0.77 1.86 -9.01
CA GLN A 118 -1.44 0.68 -9.49
C GLN A 118 -2.57 0.52 -8.50
N THR A 119 -3.79 0.85 -8.92
CA THR A 119 -4.97 0.32 -8.30
C THR A 119 -4.74 -1.17 -8.38
N ASP A 120 -4.33 -1.76 -7.25
CA ASP A 120 -4.17 -3.19 -7.18
C ASP A 120 -5.50 -3.76 -7.70
N PRO A 121 -5.52 -4.44 -8.85
CA PRO A 121 -6.76 -4.91 -9.44
C PRO A 121 -7.48 -5.89 -8.50
N LEU A 122 -6.80 -6.35 -7.44
CA LEU A 122 -7.36 -7.16 -6.37
C LEU A 122 -7.84 -6.36 -5.15
N LYS A 123 -7.55 -5.05 -5.03
CA LYS A 123 -8.04 -4.21 -3.93
C LYS A 123 -9.56 -4.30 -3.78
N ASP A 124 -10.26 -4.42 -4.92
CA ASP A 124 -11.71 -4.54 -5.01
C ASP A 124 -12.18 -5.96 -5.38
N PHE A 125 -11.34 -6.98 -5.16
CA PHE A 125 -11.70 -8.37 -5.38
C PHE A 125 -12.79 -8.82 -4.40
N TRP A 126 -12.68 -8.42 -3.13
CA TRP A 126 -13.63 -8.78 -2.07
C TRP A 126 -14.81 -7.83 -2.04
N ALA A 127 -15.85 -8.16 -2.81
CA ALA A 127 -17.14 -7.47 -2.73
C ALA A 127 -17.82 -7.71 -1.37
N ALA A 128 -18.71 -6.80 -0.97
CA ALA A 128 -19.47 -6.89 0.27
C ALA A 128 -20.23 -8.24 0.40
N GLU A 129 -20.81 -8.70 -0.70
CA GLU A 129 -21.53 -9.99 -0.78
C GLU A 129 -20.63 -11.20 -0.50
N MET A 130 -19.37 -11.16 -0.95
CA MET A 130 -18.42 -12.25 -0.67
C MET A 130 -18.01 -12.28 0.79
N ARG A 131 -17.78 -11.09 1.38
CA ARG A 131 -17.46 -10.96 2.79
C ARG A 131 -18.62 -11.48 3.65
N GLN A 132 -19.86 -11.08 3.32
CA GLN A 132 -21.06 -11.57 3.98
C GLN A 132 -21.21 -13.10 3.85
N ALA A 133 -20.98 -13.67 2.65
CA ALA A 133 -21.03 -15.11 2.45
C ALA A 133 -19.95 -15.85 3.26
N TYR A 134 -18.76 -15.27 3.38
CA TYR A 134 -17.67 -15.79 4.21
C TYR A 134 -18.01 -15.77 5.71
N GLU A 135 -18.51 -14.63 6.21
CA GLU A 135 -18.96 -14.48 7.60
C GLU A 135 -20.10 -15.44 7.92
N THR A 136 -21.07 -15.59 7.01
CA THR A 136 -22.18 -16.53 7.13
C THR A 136 -21.69 -17.98 7.21
N LYS A 137 -20.73 -18.37 6.34
CA LYS A 137 -20.07 -19.69 6.39
C LYS A 137 -19.43 -19.93 7.76
N GLU A 138 -18.72 -18.93 8.27
CA GLU A 138 -17.98 -19.03 9.53
C GLU A 138 -18.90 -19.07 10.74
N TYR A 139 -19.98 -18.28 10.71
CA TYR A 139 -21.04 -18.30 11.71
C TYR A 139 -21.66 -19.69 11.85
N TYR A 140 -22.08 -20.32 10.75
CA TYR A 140 -22.67 -21.66 10.79
C TYR A 140 -21.67 -22.74 11.19
N TYR A 141 -20.39 -22.60 10.82
CA TYR A 141 -19.35 -23.52 11.31
C TYR A 141 -19.18 -23.44 12.83
N ARG A 142 -19.17 -22.23 13.40
CA ARG A 142 -19.08 -22.02 14.85
C ARG A 142 -20.32 -22.57 15.58
N LYS A 143 -21.52 -22.37 15.02
CA LYS A 143 -22.77 -22.93 15.56
C LYS A 143 -22.76 -24.45 15.50
N TRP A 144 -22.35 -25.04 14.37
CA TRP A 144 -22.22 -26.49 14.20
C TRP A 144 -21.30 -27.12 15.26
N ARG A 145 -20.13 -26.51 15.54
CA ARG A 145 -19.19 -27.03 16.55
C ARG A 145 -19.78 -27.09 17.96
N LYS A 146 -20.75 -26.23 18.28
CA LYS A 146 -21.40 -26.14 19.59
C LYS A 146 -22.79 -26.78 19.64
N ALA A 147 -23.27 -27.32 18.53
CA ALA A 147 -24.62 -27.86 18.41
C ALA A 147 -24.68 -29.34 18.78
N TYR A 148 -25.83 -29.75 19.30
CA TYR A 148 -26.19 -31.11 19.63
C TYR A 148 -27.38 -31.57 18.79
N ASP A 149 -27.54 -32.88 18.64
CA ASP A 149 -28.66 -33.54 17.96
C ASP A 149 -28.91 -33.03 16.52
N LEU A 150 -30.17 -32.95 16.11
CA LEU A 150 -30.60 -32.55 14.76
C LEU A 150 -30.14 -31.15 14.36
N ASN A 151 -29.89 -30.26 15.33
CA ASN A 151 -29.35 -28.93 15.05
C ASN A 151 -27.94 -28.99 14.46
N LYS A 152 -27.17 -30.03 14.79
CA LYS A 152 -25.86 -30.27 14.20
C LYS A 152 -25.99 -30.51 12.69
N LEU A 153 -26.94 -31.33 12.25
CA LEU A 153 -27.18 -31.54 10.82
C LEU A 153 -27.65 -30.25 10.13
N HIS A 154 -28.56 -29.49 10.77
CA HIS A 154 -29.06 -28.22 10.24
C HIS A 154 -27.92 -27.21 9.99
N PHE A 155 -27.08 -26.94 10.99
CA PHE A 155 -25.98 -25.98 10.84
C PHE A 155 -24.89 -26.47 9.88
N TRP A 156 -24.69 -27.79 9.78
CA TRP A 156 -23.78 -28.36 8.79
C TRP A 156 -24.27 -28.08 7.36
N LEU A 157 -25.56 -28.31 7.09
CA LEU A 157 -26.15 -28.03 5.79
C LEU A 157 -26.06 -26.55 5.42
N GLN A 158 -26.38 -25.66 6.37
CA GLN A 158 -26.28 -24.20 6.18
C GLN A 158 -24.84 -23.75 5.92
N HIS A 159 -23.85 -24.32 6.62
CA HIS A 159 -22.44 -24.06 6.36
C HIS A 159 -22.04 -24.45 4.92
N HIS A 160 -22.47 -25.63 4.46
CA HIS A 160 -22.19 -26.08 3.10
C HIS A 160 -22.85 -25.20 2.03
N GLN A 161 -24.09 -24.76 2.26
CA GLN A 161 -24.78 -23.82 1.37
C GLN A 161 -24.03 -22.48 1.29
N ALA A 162 -23.66 -21.88 2.42
CA ALA A 162 -22.88 -20.64 2.45
C ALA A 162 -21.51 -20.80 1.77
N ARG A 163 -20.84 -21.95 1.96
CA ARG A 163 -19.57 -22.28 1.28
C ARG A 163 -19.75 -22.44 -0.24
N ALA A 164 -20.86 -23.01 -0.70
CA ALA A 164 -21.16 -23.12 -2.13
C ALA A 164 -21.42 -21.74 -2.75
N THR A 165 -22.19 -20.89 -2.07
CA THR A 165 -22.46 -19.50 -2.48
C THR A 165 -21.17 -18.70 -2.59
N LEU A 166 -20.30 -18.76 -1.57
CA LEU A 166 -18.99 -18.08 -1.60
C LEU A 166 -18.15 -18.53 -2.80
N ARG A 167 -18.07 -19.84 -3.07
CA ARG A 167 -17.35 -20.36 -4.24
C ARG A 167 -17.91 -19.83 -5.55
N ARG A 168 -19.24 -19.80 -5.71
CA ARG A 168 -19.88 -19.24 -6.91
C ARG A 168 -19.51 -17.77 -7.12
N LEU A 169 -19.59 -16.95 -6.06
CA LEU A 169 -19.23 -15.54 -6.13
C LEU A 169 -17.76 -15.33 -6.50
N ILE A 170 -16.85 -16.09 -5.90
CA ILE A 170 -15.41 -16.05 -6.23
C ILE A 170 -15.19 -16.40 -7.71
N HIS A 171 -15.81 -17.47 -8.21
CA HIS A 171 -15.69 -17.87 -9.61
C HIS A 171 -16.28 -16.82 -10.57
N GLN A 172 -17.43 -16.24 -10.22
CA GLN A 172 -18.06 -15.19 -11.01
C GLN A 172 -17.14 -13.96 -11.11
N ARG A 173 -16.63 -13.46 -9.98
CA ARG A 173 -15.75 -12.30 -9.95
C ARG A 173 -14.44 -12.52 -10.67
N ARG A 174 -13.88 -13.73 -10.61
CA ARG A 174 -12.71 -14.10 -11.41
C ARG A 174 -12.99 -14.00 -12.91
N ARG A 175 -14.18 -14.43 -13.37
CA ARG A 175 -14.59 -14.29 -14.78
C ARG A 175 -14.78 -12.82 -15.16
N GLU A 176 -15.41 -12.02 -14.31
CA GLU A 176 -15.58 -10.58 -14.53
C GLU A 176 -14.22 -9.88 -14.66
N ASN A 177 -13.31 -10.13 -13.72
CA ASN A 177 -11.95 -9.57 -13.77
C ASN A 177 -11.16 -10.07 -14.99
N TRP A 178 -11.37 -11.31 -15.41
CA TRP A 178 -10.78 -11.85 -16.64
C TRP A 178 -11.31 -11.15 -17.89
N LEU A 179 -12.62 -10.91 -17.99
CA LEU A 179 -13.21 -10.18 -19.12
C LEU A 179 -12.73 -8.73 -19.18
N VAL A 180 -12.63 -8.07 -18.03
CA VAL A 180 -12.11 -6.69 -17.92
C VAL A 180 -10.65 -6.65 -18.37
N SER A 181 -9.80 -7.56 -17.89
CA SER A 181 -8.39 -7.61 -18.29
C SER A 181 -8.19 -8.00 -19.76
N ALA A 182 -8.98 -8.92 -20.30
CA ALA A 182 -8.93 -9.32 -21.71
C ALA A 182 -9.35 -8.19 -22.67
N ASN A 183 -10.27 -7.32 -22.25
CA ASN A 183 -10.70 -6.16 -23.05
C ASN A 183 -9.71 -4.98 -23.00
N ILE A 184 -8.77 -4.96 -22.03
CA ILE A 184 -7.87 -3.82 -21.79
C ILE A 184 -6.43 -4.09 -22.27
N ALA A 185 -6.01 -5.34 -22.46
CA ALA A 185 -4.60 -5.68 -22.75
C ALA A 185 -4.33 -6.04 -24.23
N PRO A 186 -3.30 -5.45 -24.88
CA PRO A 186 -2.66 -6.02 -26.07
C PRO A 186 -1.83 -7.27 -25.69
N TYR A 187 -1.67 -8.19 -26.65
CA TYR A 187 -1.18 -9.59 -26.60
C TYR A 187 0.01 -9.99 -25.68
N ASP A 188 0.72 -9.08 -25.00
CA ASP A 188 1.99 -9.36 -24.28
C ASP A 188 1.91 -9.43 -22.74
N GLN A 189 0.81 -9.04 -22.09
CA GLN A 189 0.69 -9.07 -20.61
C GLN A 189 0.05 -10.33 -20.00
N TYR A 190 -0.31 -11.30 -20.84
CA TYR A 190 -1.11 -12.48 -20.47
C TYR A 190 -0.38 -13.42 -19.49
N PHE A 191 0.96 -13.45 -19.54
CA PHE A 191 1.77 -14.39 -18.75
C PHE A 191 1.91 -14.02 -17.26
N LEU A 192 1.85 -12.73 -16.91
CA LEU A 192 1.99 -12.29 -15.51
C LEU A 192 0.71 -12.51 -14.70
N HIS A 193 -0.46 -12.38 -15.34
CA HIS A 193 -1.75 -12.50 -14.66
C HIS A 193 -2.10 -13.97 -14.31
N LEU A 194 -1.63 -14.93 -15.11
CA LEU A 194 -1.83 -16.37 -14.87
C LEU A 194 -1.08 -16.87 -13.62
N LYS A 195 0.12 -16.34 -13.34
CA LYS A 195 0.94 -16.72 -12.18
C LYS A 195 0.36 -16.23 -10.84
N VAL A 196 -0.29 -15.08 -10.82
CA VAL A 196 -0.87 -14.51 -9.59
C VAL A 196 -2.15 -15.24 -9.19
N LEU A 197 -2.96 -15.66 -10.16
CA LEU A 197 -4.20 -16.39 -9.89
C LEU A 197 -3.96 -17.85 -9.42
N SER A 198 -2.84 -18.47 -9.79
CA SER A 198 -2.47 -19.81 -9.31
C SER A 198 -1.88 -19.83 -7.89
N MET A 199 -1.39 -18.70 -7.38
CA MET A 199 -0.75 -18.64 -6.05
C MET A 199 -1.74 -18.49 -4.88
N LEU A 200 -3.03 -18.23 -5.14
CA LEU A 200 -4.08 -18.14 -4.11
C LEU A 200 -4.76 -19.49 -3.81
N GLN A 201 -4.01 -20.59 -3.91
CA GLN A 201 -4.54 -21.97 -3.89
C GLN A 201 -4.19 -22.81 -2.65
N THR A 202 -3.70 -22.18 -1.58
CA THR A 202 -3.54 -22.80 -0.25
C THR A 202 -4.51 -22.18 0.74
#